data_AF-A0A7X6V7E9-F1
#
_entry.id   AF-A0A7X6V7E9-F1
#
_cell.length_a   1.000
_cell.length_b   1.000
_cell.length_c   1.000
_cell.angle_alpha   90.00
_cell.angle_beta   90.00
_cell.angle_gamma   90.00
#
_symmetry.space_group_name_H-M   'P 1'
#
loop_
_entity.id
_entity.type
_entity.pdbx_description
1 polymer ?
#
loop_
_entity_poly.entity_id
_entity_poly.type
_entity_poly.pdbx_seq_one_letter_code
_entity_poly.pdbx_strand_id
1 'polypeptide(L)'
;MAFLRIIRYLLCILAFTILPVQKASTQSTAASEEIKQDLLEIFGKAEYWNTDPETFIKKHQNLDFSFVDRRKTATSTNSDKLRFLGLKAYEVRIDFGAEKIKFVDVSIYNKGDAGAITQKEFEALVISTKNKIDEFTDHSGFSIRPSSPRPSYFVYRHQWGNTKPAFQLEWAFVAPHRSGGKNIEYNAEYIKIMMAPSQAAATSAQTAMSGAELALRMQDRQSILSNVQQEENGDLWIDNIPMVDQGQKGYCAAAASERVLRYYGLTVDQQQIAQIAETAAEGGTTLEGMSKAIVTVGQQFRLDKEDLIPTDSSNKFEGSN
;
A
#
# COMPACT_ATOMS: atom_id res chain seq x y z
N MET A 1 17.78 70.94 -14.02
CA MET A 1 18.95 71.02 -13.12
C MET A 1 18.51 70.62 -11.73
N ALA A 2 19.34 69.84 -11.06
CA ALA A 2 19.07 69.04 -9.88
C ALA A 2 18.93 69.85 -8.57
N PHE A 3 18.21 69.27 -7.60
CA PHE A 3 18.61 68.94 -6.21
C PHE A 3 17.39 69.07 -5.26
N LEU A 4 16.79 68.02 -4.65
CA LEU A 4 17.23 67.01 -3.68
C LEU A 4 16.76 67.34 -2.23
N ARG A 5 15.87 66.49 -1.66
CA ARG A 5 15.79 66.04 -0.22
C ARG A 5 15.36 67.10 0.85
N ILE A 6 14.62 66.86 1.97
CA ILE A 6 14.27 65.66 2.77
C ILE A 6 13.32 66.03 3.96
N ILE A 7 12.55 65.04 4.47
CA ILE A 7 12.08 64.80 5.89
C ILE A 7 10.71 65.34 6.43
N ARG A 8 9.83 64.34 6.68
CA ARG A 8 8.91 64.00 7.82
C ARG A 8 7.96 65.04 8.42
N TYR A 9 6.65 64.83 8.23
CA TYR A 9 5.68 64.13 9.12
C TYR A 9 5.36 64.87 10.43
N LEU A 10 4.17 65.47 10.49
CA LEU A 10 3.42 65.66 11.73
C LEU A 10 1.92 65.41 11.48
N LEU A 11 1.36 64.57 12.35
CA LEU A 11 -0.05 64.26 12.58
C LEU A 11 -0.99 65.45 12.41
N CYS A 12 -2.09 65.24 11.69
CA CYS A 12 -3.39 65.81 12.07
C CYS A 12 -4.48 64.75 11.85
N ILE A 13 -5.11 64.44 12.97
CA ILE A 13 -6.17 63.45 13.15
C ILE A 13 -7.52 64.16 13.03
N LEU A 14 -8.52 63.43 12.52
CA LEU A 14 -9.97 63.59 12.67
C LEU A 14 -10.66 64.76 11.95
N ALA A 15 -11.38 64.44 10.88
CA ALA A 15 -12.79 64.00 10.96
C ALA A 15 -13.50 64.40 9.67
N PHE A 16 -13.78 63.44 8.79
CA PHE A 16 -14.88 63.59 7.85
C PHE A 16 -15.56 62.23 7.65
N THR A 17 -16.84 62.23 7.99
CA THR A 17 -17.81 61.16 7.80
C THR A 17 -17.94 60.86 6.31
N ILE A 18 -17.62 59.62 5.91
CA ILE A 18 -17.90 59.10 4.58
C ILE A 18 -18.78 57.86 4.77
N LEU A 19 -19.94 57.90 4.11
CA LEU A 19 -20.90 56.81 3.94
C LEU A 19 -20.18 55.51 3.53
N PRO A 20 -20.58 54.32 4.03
CA PRO A 20 -20.01 53.07 3.55
C PRO A 20 -20.53 52.79 2.13
N VAL A 21 -19.71 53.11 1.13
CA VAL A 21 -19.79 52.43 -0.17
C VAL A 21 -19.36 50.99 0.08
N GLN A 22 -20.33 50.09 0.22
CA GLN A 22 -20.09 48.65 0.18
C GLN A 22 -19.60 48.29 -1.22
N LYS A 23 -18.28 48.40 -1.43
CA LYS A 23 -17.60 47.64 -2.46
C LYS A 23 -17.46 46.24 -1.90
N ALA A 24 -18.38 45.35 -2.28
CA ALA A 24 -18.22 43.92 -2.07
C ALA A 24 -16.93 43.50 -2.78
N SER A 25 -15.82 43.46 -2.05
CA SER A 25 -14.64 42.72 -2.47
C SER A 25 -15.00 41.26 -2.29
N THR A 26 -15.54 40.66 -3.35
CA THR A 26 -15.57 39.21 -3.50
C THR A 26 -14.11 38.77 -3.60
N GLN A 27 -13.45 38.61 -2.46
CA GLN A 27 -12.32 37.69 -2.36
C GLN A 27 -12.93 36.31 -2.57
N SER A 28 -13.06 35.95 -3.84
CA SER A 28 -13.15 34.57 -4.26
C SER A 28 -11.83 33.93 -3.84
N THR A 29 -11.79 33.39 -2.63
CA THR A 29 -10.93 32.25 -2.33
C THR A 29 -11.41 31.14 -3.26
N ALA A 30 -10.88 31.15 -4.48
CA ALA A 30 -10.80 29.94 -5.28
C ALA A 30 -9.94 29.01 -4.44
N ALA A 31 -10.58 28.17 -3.62
CA ALA A 31 -9.99 26.92 -3.22
C ALA A 31 -9.52 26.30 -4.54
N SER A 32 -8.21 26.17 -4.71
CA SER A 32 -7.67 25.33 -5.77
C SER A 32 -8.41 24.02 -5.65
N GLU A 33 -9.24 23.66 -6.63
CA GLU A 33 -9.83 22.33 -6.68
C GLU A 33 -8.66 21.36 -6.61
N GLU A 34 -8.47 20.72 -5.46
CA GLU A 34 -7.47 19.68 -5.31
C GLU A 34 -7.80 18.61 -6.33
N ILE A 35 -6.93 18.45 -7.32
CA ILE A 35 -7.10 17.48 -8.39
C ILE A 35 -7.16 16.10 -7.73
N LYS A 36 -8.36 15.52 -7.72
CA LYS A 36 -8.60 14.14 -7.29
C LYS A 36 -8.61 13.28 -8.54
N GLN A 37 -7.58 12.45 -8.69
CA GLN A 37 -7.47 11.54 -9.81
C GLN A 37 -8.25 10.27 -9.51
N ASP A 38 -9.25 9.95 -10.34
CA ASP A 38 -9.82 8.62 -10.35
C ASP A 38 -8.92 7.65 -11.11
N LEU A 39 -8.54 6.56 -10.46
CA LEU A 39 -7.60 5.57 -10.98
C LEU A 39 -8.16 4.84 -12.21
N LEU A 40 -9.48 4.77 -12.38
CA LEU A 40 -10.05 4.14 -13.58
C LEU A 40 -9.99 5.00 -14.84
N GLU A 41 -9.79 6.31 -14.72
CA GLU A 41 -9.49 7.16 -15.89
C GLU A 41 -8.12 6.83 -16.51
N ILE A 42 -7.26 6.16 -15.73
CA ILE A 42 -5.94 5.66 -16.12
C ILE A 42 -6.06 4.17 -16.46
N PHE A 43 -6.35 3.32 -15.47
CA PHE A 43 -6.27 1.86 -15.60
C PHE A 43 -7.48 1.21 -16.25
N GLY A 44 -8.58 1.95 -16.44
CA GLY A 44 -9.70 1.52 -17.28
C GLY A 44 -9.36 1.47 -18.77
N LYS A 45 -8.28 2.14 -19.20
CA LYS A 45 -7.87 2.23 -20.60
C LYS A 45 -6.78 1.20 -20.93
N ALA A 46 -7.03 0.38 -21.94
CA ALA A 46 -6.12 -0.70 -22.36
C ALA A 46 -4.70 -0.22 -22.72
N GLU A 47 -4.56 1.01 -23.22
CA GLU A 47 -3.29 1.61 -23.60
C GLU A 47 -2.33 1.82 -22.41
N TYR A 48 -2.85 2.13 -21.22
CA TYR A 48 -2.01 2.40 -20.04
C TYR A 48 -1.30 1.15 -19.55
N TRP A 49 -1.90 -0.04 -19.74
CA TRP A 49 -1.28 -1.31 -19.39
C TRP A 49 0.00 -1.61 -20.19
N ASN A 50 0.21 -0.94 -21.32
CA ASN A 50 1.42 -1.06 -22.14
C ASN A 50 2.45 0.06 -21.88
N THR A 51 2.23 0.91 -20.88
CA THR A 51 3.15 2.00 -20.55
C THR A 51 4.34 1.48 -19.77
N ASP A 52 5.54 1.92 -20.12
CA ASP A 52 6.76 1.60 -19.39
C ASP A 52 6.83 2.39 -18.05
N PRO A 53 7.62 1.90 -17.07
CA PRO A 53 7.66 2.51 -15.74
C PRO A 53 8.03 3.99 -15.73
N GLU A 54 9.02 4.41 -16.52
CA GLU A 54 9.52 5.79 -16.50
C GLU A 54 8.52 6.75 -17.14
N THR A 55 7.95 6.36 -18.28
CA THR A 55 6.88 7.12 -18.93
C THR A 55 5.68 7.26 -18.02
N PHE A 56 5.30 6.18 -17.30
CA PHE A 56 4.18 6.23 -16.36
C PHE A 56 4.44 7.25 -15.24
N ILE A 57 5.59 7.16 -14.56
CA ILE A 57 5.93 8.09 -13.47
C ILE A 57 6.00 9.53 -13.98
N LYS A 58 6.66 9.76 -15.12
CA LYS A 58 6.77 11.09 -15.72
C LYS A 58 5.41 11.70 -16.06
N LYS A 59 4.47 10.89 -16.53
CA LYS A 59 3.11 11.34 -16.88
C LYS A 59 2.25 11.64 -15.65
N HIS A 60 2.51 11.01 -14.51
CA HIS A 60 1.70 11.11 -13.30
C HIS A 60 2.47 11.65 -12.08
N GLN A 61 3.45 12.53 -12.32
CA GLN A 61 4.26 13.15 -11.26
C GLN A 61 3.41 13.89 -10.22
N ASN A 62 2.25 14.41 -10.62
CA ASN A 62 1.30 15.10 -9.74
C ASN A 62 0.66 14.17 -8.68
N LEU A 63 0.73 12.85 -8.86
CA LEU A 63 0.15 11.84 -7.96
C LEU A 63 1.16 11.27 -6.96
N ASP A 64 2.39 11.82 -6.92
CA ASP A 64 3.44 11.45 -5.97
C ASP A 64 3.82 9.95 -6.00
N PHE A 65 3.78 9.33 -7.18
CA PHE A 65 4.31 7.98 -7.35
C PHE A 65 5.84 7.99 -7.25
N SER A 66 6.38 7.07 -6.43
CA SER A 66 7.81 6.82 -6.32
C SER A 66 8.13 5.34 -6.43
N PHE A 67 9.28 5.01 -7.01
CA PHE A 67 9.75 3.63 -7.04
C PHE A 67 10.24 3.21 -5.66
N VAL A 68 9.83 2.02 -5.22
CA VAL A 68 10.24 1.45 -3.92
C VAL A 68 11.25 0.32 -4.05
N ASP A 69 11.62 -0.05 -5.28
CA ASP A 69 12.63 -1.06 -5.62
C ASP A 69 13.28 -0.71 -6.98
N ARG A 70 13.99 -1.64 -7.63
CA ARG A 70 14.62 -1.49 -8.97
C ARG A 70 13.60 -1.25 -10.11
N ARG A 71 12.73 -0.26 -9.98
CA ARG A 71 11.63 0.10 -10.91
C ARG A 71 10.63 -1.02 -11.19
N LYS A 72 10.58 -2.04 -10.34
CA LYS A 72 9.58 -3.11 -10.42
C LYS A 72 8.26 -2.68 -9.80
N THR A 73 8.30 -1.78 -8.83
CA THR A 73 7.12 -1.33 -8.11
C THR A 73 7.14 0.16 -7.87
N ALA A 74 6.08 0.84 -8.29
CA ALA A 74 5.81 2.22 -7.89
C ALA A 74 4.69 2.26 -6.86
N THR A 75 4.81 3.13 -5.86
CA THR A 75 3.78 3.36 -4.85
C THR A 75 3.41 4.83 -4.75
N SER A 76 2.16 5.11 -4.42
CA SER A 76 1.72 6.41 -3.91
C SER A 76 0.78 6.20 -2.73
N THR A 77 1.04 6.93 -1.65
CA THR A 77 0.21 6.97 -0.44
C THR A 77 -0.47 8.34 -0.26
N ASN A 78 -0.45 9.19 -1.31
CA ASN A 78 -1.11 10.49 -1.28
C ASN A 78 -2.63 10.35 -1.39
N SER A 79 -3.24 9.92 -0.30
CA SER A 79 -4.65 9.57 -0.23
C SER A 79 -5.60 10.75 -0.48
N ASP A 80 -5.12 11.98 -0.39
CA ASP A 80 -5.92 13.17 -0.66
C ASP A 80 -6.15 13.36 -2.16
N LYS A 81 -5.18 12.96 -2.99
CA LYS A 81 -5.23 13.03 -4.46
C LYS A 81 -5.83 11.79 -5.13
N LEU A 82 -5.84 10.64 -4.47
CA LEU A 82 -6.17 9.36 -5.11
C LEU A 82 -7.62 8.94 -4.87
N ARG A 83 -8.33 8.58 -5.95
CA ARG A 83 -9.69 8.04 -5.90
C ARG A 83 -9.83 6.76 -6.72
N PHE A 84 -10.77 5.91 -6.35
CA PHE A 84 -11.20 4.76 -7.15
C PHE A 84 -12.73 4.75 -7.21
N LEU A 85 -13.31 5.00 -8.37
CA LEU A 85 -14.76 5.16 -8.54
C LEU A 85 -15.37 6.16 -7.54
N GLY A 86 -14.64 7.26 -7.28
CA GLY A 86 -14.97 8.30 -6.32
C GLY A 86 -14.68 7.96 -4.84
N LEU A 87 -14.28 6.72 -4.51
CA LEU A 87 -13.87 6.33 -3.15
C LEU A 87 -12.43 6.79 -2.87
N LYS A 88 -12.12 7.17 -1.63
CA LYS A 88 -10.73 7.49 -1.22
C LYS A 88 -9.86 6.24 -1.33
N ALA A 89 -8.69 6.37 -1.96
CA ALA A 89 -7.67 5.33 -2.01
C ALA A 89 -6.49 5.73 -1.10
N TYR A 90 -6.13 4.87 -0.15
CA TYR A 90 -5.09 5.13 0.84
C TYR A 90 -3.68 4.80 0.35
N GLU A 91 -3.55 3.75 -0.45
CA GLU A 91 -2.31 3.33 -1.10
C GLU A 91 -2.64 2.83 -2.50
N VAL A 92 -1.79 3.17 -3.47
CA VAL A 92 -1.81 2.58 -4.80
C VAL A 92 -0.42 2.04 -5.10
N ARG A 93 -0.35 0.76 -5.45
CA ARG A 93 0.86 0.07 -5.85
C ARG A 93 0.74 -0.42 -7.27
N ILE A 94 1.77 -0.16 -8.07
CA ILE A 94 1.83 -0.54 -9.48
C ILE A 94 3.03 -1.45 -9.65
N ASP A 95 2.74 -2.71 -9.97
CA ASP A 95 3.76 -3.72 -10.24
C ASP A 95 4.02 -3.76 -11.75
N PHE A 96 5.29 -3.63 -12.13
CA PHE A 96 5.77 -3.69 -13.49
C PHE A 96 6.40 -5.06 -13.78
N GLY A 97 6.04 -5.63 -14.94
CA GLY A 97 6.71 -6.79 -15.53
C GLY A 97 7.99 -6.39 -16.27
N ALA A 98 8.31 -7.10 -17.35
CA ALA A 98 9.45 -6.82 -18.22
C ALA A 98 9.24 -5.54 -19.09
N GLU A 99 8.89 -4.40 -18.46
CA GLU A 99 8.63 -3.06 -19.04
C GLU A 99 7.15 -2.65 -19.25
N LYS A 100 6.20 -3.36 -18.65
CA LYS A 100 4.77 -3.00 -18.72
C LYS A 100 4.08 -3.15 -17.39
N ILE A 101 2.96 -2.47 -17.21
CA ILE A 101 2.14 -2.64 -16.01
C ILE A 101 1.57 -4.05 -15.99
N LYS A 102 1.88 -4.80 -14.93
CA LYS A 102 1.44 -6.18 -14.73
C LYS A 102 0.11 -6.21 -13.99
N PHE A 103 0.02 -5.52 -12.86
CA PHE A 103 -1.19 -5.32 -12.08
C PHE A 103 -1.07 -4.06 -11.22
N VAL A 104 -2.21 -3.59 -10.72
CA VAL A 104 -2.31 -2.44 -9.82
C VAL A 104 -3.10 -2.84 -8.60
N ASP A 105 -2.54 -2.64 -7.42
CA ASP A 105 -3.22 -2.79 -6.14
C ASP A 105 -3.66 -1.42 -5.62
N VAL A 106 -4.89 -1.33 -5.13
CA VAL A 106 -5.50 -0.13 -4.57
C VAL A 106 -6.07 -0.47 -3.21
N SER A 107 -5.57 0.18 -2.15
CA SER A 107 -6.13 0.09 -0.81
C SER A 107 -7.28 1.08 -0.67
N ILE A 108 -8.51 0.59 -0.59
CA ILE A 108 -9.71 1.41 -0.32
C ILE A 108 -9.87 1.66 1.18
N TYR A 109 -9.50 0.67 1.98
CA TYR A 109 -9.43 0.79 3.42
C TYR A 109 -8.29 -0.09 3.91
N ASN A 110 -7.57 0.41 4.89
CA ASN A 110 -6.75 -0.41 5.75
C ASN A 110 -6.69 0.26 7.12
N LYS A 111 -6.75 -0.54 8.18
CA LYS A 111 -6.87 -0.01 9.55
C LYS A 111 -5.74 0.94 9.95
N GLY A 112 -4.53 0.70 9.46
CA GLY A 112 -3.34 1.50 9.80
C GLY A 112 -3.44 2.94 9.32
N ASP A 113 -4.03 3.17 8.14
CA ASP A 113 -4.06 4.49 7.51
C ASP A 113 -5.43 5.16 7.65
N ALA A 114 -6.50 4.35 7.68
CA ALA A 114 -7.88 4.83 7.80
C ALA A 114 -8.40 4.90 9.25
N GLY A 115 -7.68 4.28 10.20
CA GLY A 115 -8.16 4.07 11.56
C GLY A 115 -9.18 2.94 11.67
N ALA A 116 -9.61 2.64 12.89
CA ALA A 116 -10.62 1.62 13.13
C ALA A 116 -12.03 2.12 12.76
N ILE A 117 -12.80 1.26 12.08
CA ILE A 117 -14.20 1.50 11.76
C ILE A 117 -15.07 0.36 12.28
N THR A 118 -16.36 0.63 12.47
CA THR A 118 -17.33 -0.37 12.92
C THR A 118 -17.57 -1.44 11.85
N GLN A 119 -18.11 -2.60 12.27
CA GLN A 119 -18.53 -3.65 11.34
C GLN A 119 -19.49 -3.12 10.26
N LYS A 120 -20.48 -2.32 10.66
CA LYS A 120 -21.48 -1.75 9.75
C LYS A 120 -20.84 -0.84 8.70
N GLU A 121 -19.90 0.02 9.09
CA GLU A 121 -19.19 0.92 8.17
C GLU A 121 -18.31 0.14 7.20
N PHE A 122 -17.61 -0.89 7.70
CA PHE A 122 -16.77 -1.74 6.85
C PHE A 122 -17.59 -2.53 5.83
N GLU A 123 -18.67 -3.18 6.26
CA GLU A 123 -19.57 -3.91 5.37
C GLU A 123 -20.21 -2.97 4.32
N ALA A 124 -20.62 -1.77 4.72
CA ALA A 124 -21.13 -0.77 3.80
C ALA A 124 -20.08 -0.34 2.77
N LEU A 125 -18.81 -0.18 3.18
CA LEU A 125 -17.72 0.16 2.27
C LEU A 125 -17.41 -0.97 1.29
N VAL A 126 -17.42 -2.23 1.73
CA VAL A 126 -17.29 -3.42 0.86
C VAL A 126 -18.41 -3.45 -0.17
N ILE A 127 -19.68 -3.31 0.27
CA ILE A 127 -20.85 -3.31 -0.62
C ILE A 127 -20.78 -2.15 -1.61
N SER A 128 -20.47 -0.94 -1.14
CA SER A 128 -20.32 0.23 -2.01
C SER A 128 -19.21 0.03 -3.04
N THR A 129 -18.08 -0.55 -2.64
CA THR A 129 -16.95 -0.81 -3.55
C THR A 129 -17.35 -1.83 -4.62
N LYS A 130 -17.98 -2.93 -4.20
CA LYS A 130 -18.47 -3.96 -5.11
C LYS A 130 -19.48 -3.41 -6.11
N ASN A 131 -20.52 -2.72 -5.64
CA ASN A 131 -21.57 -2.17 -6.51
C ASN A 131 -21.03 -1.19 -7.55
N LYS A 132 -20.02 -0.38 -7.17
CA LYS A 132 -19.34 0.52 -8.10
C LYS A 132 -18.60 -0.22 -9.20
N ILE A 133 -17.91 -1.33 -8.87
CA ILE A 133 -17.25 -2.17 -9.88
C ILE A 133 -18.30 -2.90 -10.74
N ASP A 134 -19.38 -3.40 -10.14
CA ASP A 134 -20.51 -4.01 -10.86
C ASP A 134 -21.08 -3.04 -11.91
N GLU A 135 -21.34 -1.78 -11.51
CA GLU A 135 -21.81 -0.71 -12.39
C GLU A 135 -20.79 -0.35 -13.48
N PHE A 136 -19.51 -0.22 -13.13
CA PHE A 136 -18.45 0.09 -14.09
C PHE A 136 -18.27 -1.02 -15.13
N THR A 137 -18.42 -2.28 -14.73
CA THR A 137 -18.16 -3.43 -15.59
C THR A 137 -19.40 -3.97 -16.31
N ASP A 138 -20.60 -3.52 -15.93
CA ASP A 138 -21.88 -4.13 -16.33
C ASP A 138 -21.96 -5.65 -16.05
N HIS A 139 -21.26 -6.09 -14.99
CA HIS A 139 -21.14 -7.50 -14.62
C HIS A 139 -21.05 -7.67 -13.11
N SER A 140 -21.80 -8.64 -12.55
CA SER A 140 -21.86 -8.84 -11.09
C SER A 140 -20.76 -9.72 -10.49
N GLY A 141 -19.77 -10.12 -11.31
CA GLY A 141 -18.64 -10.97 -10.90
C GLY A 141 -19.03 -12.29 -10.22
N PHE A 142 -18.11 -12.86 -9.45
CA PHE A 142 -18.37 -14.02 -8.58
C PHE A 142 -17.53 -13.98 -7.30
N SER A 143 -18.09 -14.48 -6.20
CA SER A 143 -17.41 -14.52 -4.90
C SER A 143 -16.67 -15.84 -4.69
N ILE A 144 -15.47 -15.76 -4.13
CA ILE A 144 -14.70 -16.88 -3.60
C ILE A 144 -14.41 -16.58 -2.12
N ARG A 145 -14.52 -17.60 -1.27
CA ARG A 145 -14.00 -17.53 0.09
C ARG A 145 -12.76 -18.42 0.19
N PRO A 146 -11.54 -17.85 0.15
CA PRO A 146 -10.34 -18.61 0.41
C PRO A 146 -10.39 -19.30 1.78
N SER A 147 -9.77 -20.46 1.90
CA SER A 147 -9.56 -21.07 3.20
C SER A 147 -8.64 -20.16 4.02
N SER A 148 -9.13 -19.65 5.14
CA SER A 148 -8.28 -18.99 6.12
C SER A 148 -7.81 -20.03 7.13
N PRO A 149 -6.50 -20.26 7.26
CA PRO A 149 -5.94 -21.15 8.29
C PRO A 149 -6.09 -20.60 9.72
N ARG A 150 -6.51 -19.34 9.87
CA ARG A 150 -6.67 -18.69 11.18
C ARG A 150 -8.14 -18.71 11.64
N PRO A 151 -8.41 -19.20 12.87
CA PRO A 151 -9.73 -19.07 13.48
C PRO A 151 -10.15 -17.59 13.55
N SER A 152 -11.41 -17.31 13.24
CA SER A 152 -12.03 -15.98 13.33
C SER A 152 -11.48 -14.89 12.39
N TYR A 153 -10.35 -15.10 11.71
CA TYR A 153 -9.86 -14.20 10.66
C TYR A 153 -10.44 -14.64 9.32
N PHE A 154 -11.23 -13.79 8.70
CA PHE A 154 -11.92 -14.09 7.45
C PHE A 154 -11.39 -13.24 6.32
N VAL A 155 -11.06 -13.91 5.21
CA VAL A 155 -10.73 -13.29 3.93
C VAL A 155 -11.82 -13.68 2.94
N TYR A 156 -12.30 -12.70 2.20
CA TYR A 156 -13.24 -12.89 1.11
C TYR A 156 -12.66 -12.25 -0.16
N ARG A 157 -12.97 -12.87 -1.29
CA ARG A 157 -12.62 -12.37 -2.63
C ARG A 157 -13.86 -12.28 -3.49
N HIS A 158 -13.91 -11.28 -4.35
CA HIS A 158 -14.88 -11.16 -5.41
C HIS A 158 -14.15 -10.80 -6.70
N GLN A 159 -14.47 -11.46 -7.80
CA GLN A 159 -13.70 -11.38 -9.04
C GLN A 159 -14.58 -11.04 -10.24
N TRP A 160 -14.05 -10.18 -11.12
CA TRP A 160 -14.60 -9.83 -12.43
C TRP A 160 -13.57 -10.18 -13.51
N GLY A 161 -13.44 -11.45 -13.85
CA GLY A 161 -12.39 -11.93 -14.77
C GLY A 161 -12.61 -11.55 -16.24
N ASN A 162 -13.87 -11.57 -16.71
CA ASN A 162 -14.21 -11.36 -18.13
C ASN A 162 -14.35 -9.87 -18.50
N THR A 163 -13.66 -8.99 -17.77
CA THR A 163 -13.71 -7.54 -17.95
C THR A 163 -12.34 -7.02 -18.39
N LYS A 164 -12.29 -5.79 -18.88
CA LYS A 164 -11.03 -5.12 -19.28
C LYS A 164 -10.99 -3.73 -18.64
N PRO A 165 -10.18 -3.51 -17.59
CA PRO A 165 -9.31 -4.49 -16.93
C PRO A 165 -10.12 -5.54 -16.14
N ALA A 166 -9.48 -6.66 -15.78
CA ALA A 166 -10.01 -7.60 -14.82
C ALA A 166 -9.84 -7.08 -13.39
N PHE A 167 -10.81 -7.36 -12.52
CA PHE A 167 -10.81 -6.90 -11.13
C PHE A 167 -10.84 -8.06 -10.13
N GLN A 168 -10.19 -7.85 -8.98
CA GLN A 168 -10.42 -8.60 -7.75
C GLN A 168 -10.58 -7.64 -6.58
N LEU A 169 -11.73 -7.72 -5.90
CA LEU A 169 -11.93 -7.13 -4.58
C LEU A 169 -11.58 -8.18 -3.52
N GLU A 170 -10.70 -7.85 -2.60
CA GLU A 170 -10.39 -8.68 -1.43
C GLU A 170 -10.61 -7.85 -0.16
N TRP A 171 -11.24 -8.45 0.84
CA TRP A 171 -11.39 -7.82 2.15
C TRP A 171 -11.19 -8.83 3.27
N ALA A 172 -10.66 -8.34 4.38
CA ALA A 172 -10.39 -9.15 5.55
C ALA A 172 -10.83 -8.47 6.84
N PHE A 173 -11.25 -9.28 7.79
CA PHE A 173 -11.65 -8.86 9.13
C PHE A 173 -11.49 -10.00 10.14
N VAL A 174 -11.38 -9.64 11.41
CA VAL A 174 -11.49 -10.56 12.54
C VAL A 174 -12.91 -10.50 13.07
N ALA A 175 -13.61 -11.62 13.08
CA ALA A 175 -14.92 -11.72 13.71
C ALA A 175 -14.79 -11.71 15.25
N PRO A 176 -15.82 -11.21 15.95
CA PRO A 176 -15.88 -11.29 17.39
C PRO A 176 -15.71 -12.74 17.88
N HIS A 177 -14.79 -12.96 18.81
CA HIS A 177 -14.53 -14.29 19.36
C HIS A 177 -13.94 -14.20 20.76
N ARG A 178 -13.73 -15.34 21.41
CA ARG A 178 -13.00 -15.42 22.68
C ARG A 178 -11.59 -15.91 22.45
N SER A 179 -10.62 -15.19 23.00
CA SER A 179 -9.21 -15.58 23.00
C SER A 179 -8.57 -15.20 24.35
N GLY A 180 -7.82 -16.12 24.95
CA GLY A 180 -7.14 -15.88 26.23
C GLY A 180 -8.08 -15.43 27.37
N GLY A 181 -9.33 -15.92 27.39
CA GLY A 181 -10.34 -15.53 28.39
C GLY A 181 -10.93 -14.12 28.19
N LYS A 182 -10.54 -13.40 27.13
CA LYS A 182 -11.06 -12.07 26.78
C LYS A 182 -12.01 -12.16 25.60
N ASN A 183 -13.00 -11.27 25.57
CA ASN A 183 -13.80 -11.03 24.38
C ASN A 183 -12.97 -10.15 23.43
N ILE A 184 -12.71 -10.68 22.25
CA ILE A 184 -12.12 -9.93 21.14
C ILE A 184 -13.29 -9.41 20.30
N GLU A 185 -13.32 -8.09 20.11
CA GLU A 185 -14.34 -7.43 19.31
C GLU A 185 -14.08 -7.62 17.81
N TYR A 186 -15.08 -7.25 17.01
CA TYR A 186 -14.91 -7.18 15.56
C TYR A 186 -13.76 -6.23 15.21
N ASN A 187 -12.92 -6.61 14.25
CA ASN A 187 -11.83 -5.77 13.80
C ASN A 187 -11.72 -5.82 12.27
N ALA A 188 -12.00 -4.70 11.60
CA ALA A 188 -11.81 -4.54 10.17
C ALA A 188 -10.31 -4.38 9.85
N GLU A 189 -9.77 -5.23 8.97
CA GLU A 189 -8.33 -5.22 8.65
C GLU A 189 -8.07 -4.40 7.39
N TYR A 190 -8.61 -4.81 6.24
CA TYR A 190 -8.42 -4.11 4.97
C TYR A 190 -9.51 -4.39 3.92
N ILE A 191 -9.60 -3.50 2.93
CA ILE A 191 -10.31 -3.65 1.65
C ILE A 191 -9.33 -3.23 0.55
N LYS A 192 -9.00 -4.18 -0.34
CA LYS A 192 -8.05 -4.01 -1.44
C LYS A 192 -8.71 -4.36 -2.76
N ILE A 193 -8.36 -3.62 -3.80
CA ILE A 193 -8.73 -3.92 -5.18
C ILE A 193 -7.45 -4.19 -5.96
N MET A 194 -7.41 -5.31 -6.67
CA MET A 194 -6.39 -5.58 -7.66
C MET A 194 -6.99 -5.46 -9.06
N MET A 195 -6.30 -4.75 -9.94
CA MET A 195 -6.61 -4.64 -11.36
C MET A 195 -5.51 -5.29 -12.19
N ALA A 196 -5.89 -5.98 -13.26
CA ALA A 196 -4.95 -6.56 -14.22
C ALA A 196 -5.49 -6.42 -15.66
N PRO A 197 -4.63 -6.46 -16.70
CA PRO A 197 -5.09 -6.25 -18.08
C PRO A 197 -6.03 -7.37 -18.59
N SER A 198 -6.01 -8.55 -17.95
CA SER A 198 -6.86 -9.70 -18.29
C SER A 198 -7.02 -10.65 -17.10
N GLN A 199 -7.97 -11.57 -17.18
CA GLN A 199 -8.14 -12.64 -16.19
C GLN A 199 -6.86 -13.48 -16.01
N ALA A 200 -6.19 -13.86 -17.10
CA ALA A 200 -4.96 -14.65 -17.02
C ALA A 200 -3.86 -13.89 -16.25
N ALA A 201 -3.76 -12.58 -16.47
CA ALA A 201 -2.85 -11.74 -15.70
C ALA A 201 -3.26 -11.67 -14.22
N ALA A 202 -4.55 -11.53 -13.91
CA ALA A 202 -5.06 -11.55 -12.54
C ALA A 202 -4.77 -12.88 -11.83
N THR A 203 -5.00 -14.02 -12.48
CA THR A 203 -4.66 -15.35 -11.93
C THR A 203 -3.16 -15.48 -11.67
N SER A 204 -2.31 -15.01 -12.58
CA SER A 204 -0.85 -15.02 -12.41
C SER A 204 -0.34 -14.11 -11.27
N ALA A 205 -1.12 -13.10 -10.89
CA ALA A 205 -0.85 -12.21 -9.77
C ALA A 205 -1.35 -12.78 -8.42
N GLN A 206 -2.40 -13.63 -8.45
CA GLN A 206 -3.04 -14.20 -7.25
C GLN A 206 -2.48 -15.55 -6.80
N THR A 207 -1.81 -16.27 -7.69
CA THR A 207 -1.39 -17.64 -7.39
C THR A 207 -0.27 -17.61 -6.35
N ALA A 208 -0.55 -18.10 -5.14
CA ALA A 208 0.46 -18.46 -4.15
C ALA A 208 1.41 -19.44 -4.82
N MET A 209 2.60 -18.95 -5.16
CA MET A 209 3.49 -19.60 -6.10
C MET A 209 3.91 -20.99 -5.59
N SER A 210 3.85 -21.99 -6.46
CA SER A 210 4.52 -23.26 -6.18
C SER A 210 6.02 -23.01 -6.08
N GLY A 211 6.75 -23.77 -5.25
CA GLY A 211 8.18 -23.52 -5.06
C GLY A 211 9.06 -23.63 -6.32
N ALA A 212 8.61 -24.36 -7.35
CA ALA A 212 9.30 -24.40 -8.64
C ALA A 212 9.10 -23.10 -9.44
N GLU A 213 7.90 -22.53 -9.42
CA GLU A 213 7.62 -21.24 -10.04
C GLU A 213 8.27 -20.09 -9.25
N LEU A 214 8.38 -20.26 -7.93
CA LEU A 214 9.07 -19.34 -7.05
C LEU A 214 10.56 -19.25 -7.41
N ALA A 215 11.24 -20.39 -7.54
CA ALA A 215 12.65 -20.46 -7.93
C ALA A 215 12.92 -19.83 -9.31
N LEU A 216 11.95 -19.88 -10.24
CA LEU A 216 12.06 -19.24 -11.56
C LEU A 216 11.92 -17.72 -11.52
N ARG A 217 11.27 -17.16 -10.48
CA ARG A 217 11.11 -15.71 -10.29
C ARG A 217 12.10 -15.12 -9.29
N MET A 218 12.77 -15.96 -8.50
CA MET A 218 13.82 -15.50 -7.62
C MET A 218 14.91 -14.82 -8.43
N GLN A 219 15.41 -13.71 -7.90
CA GLN A 219 16.58 -13.05 -8.47
C GLN A 219 17.74 -14.04 -8.52
N ASP A 220 18.43 -14.09 -9.65
CA ASP A 220 19.61 -14.92 -9.77
C ASP A 220 20.69 -14.42 -8.82
N ARG A 221 21.56 -15.33 -8.38
CA ARG A 221 22.62 -15.04 -7.41
C ARG A 221 23.50 -13.86 -7.83
N GLN A 222 23.81 -13.72 -9.12
CA GLN A 222 24.67 -12.65 -9.59
C GLN A 222 23.99 -11.28 -9.42
N SER A 223 22.69 -11.20 -9.73
CA SER A 223 21.91 -9.98 -9.52
C SER A 223 21.79 -9.60 -8.04
N ILE A 224 21.72 -10.57 -7.13
CA ILE A 224 21.70 -10.33 -5.68
C ILE A 224 23.07 -9.85 -5.19
N LEU A 225 24.15 -10.52 -5.61
CA LEU A 225 25.52 -10.14 -5.23
C LEU A 225 25.88 -8.73 -5.72
N SER A 226 25.36 -8.32 -6.88
CA SER A 226 25.57 -6.96 -7.40
C SER A 226 24.94 -5.85 -6.53
N ASN A 227 24.08 -6.18 -5.56
CA ASN A 227 23.60 -5.20 -4.57
C ASN A 227 24.60 -4.96 -3.44
N VAL A 228 25.54 -5.87 -3.21
CA VAL A 228 26.50 -5.73 -2.11
C VAL A 228 27.59 -4.77 -2.57
N GLN A 229 27.54 -3.54 -2.05
CA GLN A 229 28.48 -2.48 -2.36
C GLN A 229 29.46 -2.32 -1.20
N GLN A 230 30.72 -2.09 -1.53
CA GLN A 230 31.78 -1.85 -0.56
C GLN A 230 32.30 -0.43 -0.74
N GLU A 231 32.28 0.34 0.33
CA GLU A 231 32.83 1.69 0.39
C GLU A 231 34.35 1.66 0.62
N GLU A 232 35.04 2.75 0.29
CA GLU A 232 36.50 2.86 0.44
C GLU A 232 36.98 2.67 1.89
N ASN A 233 36.13 2.97 2.87
CA ASN A 233 36.40 2.79 4.29
C ASN A 233 36.22 1.33 4.78
N GLY A 234 35.78 0.43 3.89
CA GLY A 234 35.54 -0.98 4.19
C GLY A 234 34.10 -1.32 4.59
N ASP A 235 33.20 -0.34 4.71
CA ASP A 235 31.79 -0.58 5.02
C ASP A 235 31.09 -1.31 3.87
N LEU A 236 30.17 -2.20 4.23
CA LEU A 236 29.31 -2.91 3.28
C LEU A 236 27.88 -2.44 3.42
N TRP A 237 27.23 -2.16 2.31
CA TRP A 237 25.80 -1.91 2.26
C TRP A 237 25.14 -2.72 1.14
N ILE A 238 23.87 -3.01 1.33
CA ILE A 238 23.07 -3.75 0.35
C ILE A 238 22.15 -2.74 -0.33
N ASP A 239 22.39 -2.52 -1.61
CA ASP A 239 21.56 -1.66 -2.44
C ASP A 239 20.22 -2.31 -2.81
N ASN A 240 19.27 -1.49 -3.23
CA ASN A 240 18.01 -1.91 -3.82
C ASN A 240 17.14 -2.79 -2.91
N ILE A 241 17.28 -2.66 -1.59
CA ILE A 241 16.36 -3.30 -0.66
C ILE A 241 15.00 -2.61 -0.78
N PRO A 242 13.92 -3.33 -1.12
CA PRO A 242 12.62 -2.71 -1.30
C PRO A 242 12.14 -2.02 -0.02
N MET A 243 11.62 -0.80 -0.14
CA MET A 243 11.02 -0.13 1.00
C MET A 243 9.55 -0.55 1.13
N VAL A 244 9.15 -0.90 2.35
CA VAL A 244 7.79 -1.32 2.69
C VAL A 244 7.28 -0.41 3.79
N ASP A 245 6.17 0.27 3.54
CA ASP A 245 5.49 1.06 4.57
C ASP A 245 4.46 0.18 5.28
N GLN A 246 4.70 -0.12 6.55
CA GLN A 246 3.75 -0.87 7.37
C GLN A 246 2.55 -0.02 7.82
N GLY A 247 2.64 1.31 7.75
CA GLY A 247 1.70 2.23 8.40
C GLY A 247 1.62 1.98 9.91
N GLN A 248 0.50 2.34 10.53
CA GLN A 248 0.28 2.08 11.97
C GLN A 248 -0.21 0.65 12.27
N LYS A 249 0.13 -0.32 11.42
CA LYS A 249 -0.24 -1.72 11.59
C LYS A 249 0.80 -2.40 12.48
N GLY A 250 0.37 -3.29 13.38
CA GLY A 250 1.26 -4.14 14.20
C GLY A 250 2.03 -5.20 13.39
N TYR A 251 2.32 -4.90 12.12
CA TYR A 251 2.79 -5.82 11.08
C TYR A 251 4.30 -5.73 10.87
N CYS A 252 5.07 -5.25 11.84
CA CYS A 252 6.52 -5.08 11.69
C CYS A 252 7.23 -6.33 11.18
N ALA A 253 6.87 -7.51 11.70
CA ALA A 253 7.38 -8.80 11.23
C ALA A 253 6.97 -9.11 9.79
N ALA A 254 5.72 -8.82 9.42
CA ALA A 254 5.18 -9.07 8.09
C ALA A 254 5.77 -8.12 7.04
N ALA A 255 5.93 -6.84 7.36
CA ALA A 255 6.57 -5.84 6.52
C ALA A 255 8.08 -6.12 6.35
N ALA A 256 8.77 -6.52 7.42
CA ALA A 256 10.17 -6.96 7.33
C ALA A 256 10.32 -8.20 6.43
N SER A 257 9.41 -9.16 6.56
CA SER A 257 9.38 -10.34 5.69
C SER A 257 9.04 -9.97 4.24
N GLU A 258 8.11 -9.03 4.01
CA GLU A 258 7.81 -8.50 2.66
C GLU A 258 9.08 -7.94 2.02
N ARG A 259 9.79 -7.09 2.78
CA ARG A 259 11.04 -6.46 2.34
C ARG A 259 12.09 -7.50 1.90
N VAL A 260 12.30 -8.53 2.71
CA VAL A 260 13.25 -9.61 2.40
C VAL A 260 12.80 -10.42 1.18
N LEU A 261 11.54 -10.88 1.14
CA LEU A 261 11.05 -11.70 0.03
C LEU A 261 11.05 -10.95 -1.30
N ARG A 262 10.68 -9.66 -1.30
CA ARG A 262 10.73 -8.80 -2.48
C ARG A 262 12.16 -8.54 -2.93
N TYR A 263 13.11 -8.42 -1.99
CA TYR A 263 14.54 -8.34 -2.34
C TYR A 263 14.98 -9.59 -3.11
N TYR A 264 14.51 -10.78 -2.74
CA TYR A 264 14.74 -12.01 -3.51
C TYR A 264 13.90 -12.13 -4.79
N GLY A 265 13.07 -11.15 -5.14
CA GLY A 265 12.29 -11.13 -6.39
C GLY A 265 10.86 -11.66 -6.28
N LEU A 266 10.37 -11.96 -5.08
CA LEU A 266 9.02 -12.45 -4.88
C LEU A 266 8.01 -11.31 -4.83
N THR A 267 6.87 -11.48 -5.50
CA THR A 267 5.77 -10.51 -5.47
C THR A 267 4.79 -10.91 -4.36
N VAL A 268 5.06 -10.43 -3.15
CA VAL A 268 4.25 -10.68 -1.96
C VAL A 268 3.94 -9.36 -1.27
N ASP A 269 2.84 -9.31 -0.52
CA ASP A 269 2.48 -8.16 0.29
C ASP A 269 2.39 -8.53 1.78
N GLN A 270 2.57 -7.53 2.65
CA GLN A 270 2.51 -7.70 4.09
C GLN A 270 1.15 -8.22 4.61
N GLN A 271 0.05 -8.10 3.86
CA GLN A 271 -1.26 -8.64 4.26
C GLN A 271 -1.29 -10.16 4.09
N GLN A 272 -0.79 -10.64 2.95
CA GLN A 272 -0.61 -12.07 2.68
C GLN A 272 0.37 -12.70 3.67
N ILE A 273 1.50 -12.01 3.91
CA ILE A 273 2.49 -12.48 4.87
C ILE A 273 1.94 -12.45 6.27
N ALA A 274 1.21 -11.40 6.66
CA ALA A 274 0.49 -11.37 7.92
C ALA A 274 -0.34 -12.62 8.00
N GLN A 275 -1.30 -12.86 7.10
CA GLN A 275 -2.17 -14.05 7.09
C GLN A 275 -1.41 -15.35 7.34
N ILE A 276 -0.27 -15.57 6.66
CA ILE A 276 0.61 -16.72 6.89
C ILE A 276 1.23 -16.69 8.30
N ALA A 277 1.75 -15.56 8.75
CA ALA A 277 2.44 -15.36 10.02
C ALA A 277 1.61 -15.62 11.29
N GLU A 278 0.38 -15.09 11.46
CA GLU A 278 -0.47 -15.45 12.64
C GLU A 278 -1.19 -16.80 12.49
N THR A 279 -0.94 -17.61 11.44
CA THR A 279 -1.12 -19.07 11.61
C THR A 279 -0.06 -19.66 12.54
N ALA A 280 1.08 -19.00 12.61
CA ALA A 280 2.21 -19.40 13.44
C ALA A 280 2.18 -18.71 14.81
N ALA A 281 1.75 -17.44 14.87
CA ALA A 281 1.81 -16.60 16.07
C ALA A 281 0.45 -16.46 16.79
N GLU A 282 0.01 -17.48 17.54
CA GLU A 282 -1.11 -17.36 18.49
C GLU A 282 -0.79 -16.47 19.74
N GLY A 283 0.28 -15.68 19.73
CA GLY A 283 0.66 -14.89 20.89
C GLY A 283 1.60 -13.72 20.59
N GLY A 284 1.03 -12.55 20.32
CA GLY A 284 1.67 -11.23 20.40
C GLY A 284 2.99 -11.02 19.63
N THR A 285 3.51 -9.79 19.69
CA THR A 285 4.78 -9.40 19.06
C THR A 285 5.97 -9.83 19.92
N THR A 286 6.17 -11.15 20.09
CA THR A 286 7.39 -11.70 20.69
C THR A 286 8.42 -12.00 19.59
N LEU A 287 9.72 -11.96 19.94
CA LEU A 287 10.79 -12.39 19.03
C LEU A 287 10.56 -13.83 18.52
N GLU A 288 10.03 -14.69 19.39
CA GLU A 288 9.65 -16.06 19.07
C GLU A 288 8.49 -16.10 18.04
N GLY A 289 7.44 -15.29 18.24
CA GLY A 289 6.33 -15.17 17.29
C GLY A 289 6.79 -14.66 15.93
N MET A 290 7.72 -13.70 15.91
CA MET A 290 8.35 -13.22 14.68
C MET A 290 9.21 -14.30 14.00
N SER A 291 10.05 -15.02 14.74
CA SER A 291 10.86 -16.10 14.19
C SER A 291 9.97 -17.19 13.58
N LYS A 292 8.95 -17.64 14.31
CA LYS A 292 8.01 -18.67 13.83
C LYS A 292 7.25 -18.21 12.58
N ALA A 293 6.84 -16.94 12.53
CA ALA A 293 6.24 -16.35 11.34
C ALA A 293 7.18 -16.40 10.14
N ILE A 294 8.45 -16.00 10.31
CA ILE A 294 9.48 -16.05 9.26
C ILE A 294 9.70 -17.50 8.80
N VAL A 295 9.71 -18.48 9.71
CA VAL A 295 9.84 -19.90 9.37
C VAL A 295 8.66 -20.38 8.52
N THR A 296 7.42 -20.10 8.91
CA THR A 296 6.23 -20.53 8.15
C THR A 296 6.19 -19.87 6.77
N VAL A 297 6.52 -18.58 6.71
CA VAL A 297 6.68 -17.84 5.46
C VAL A 297 7.78 -18.47 4.61
N GLY A 298 8.95 -18.74 5.17
CA GLY A 298 10.06 -19.43 4.50
C GLY A 298 9.67 -20.80 3.97
N GLN A 299 8.96 -21.62 4.75
CA GLN A 299 8.46 -22.93 4.31
C GLN A 299 7.47 -22.82 3.15
N GLN A 300 6.52 -21.88 3.22
CA GLN A 300 5.57 -21.60 2.14
C GLN A 300 6.30 -21.21 0.84
N PHE A 301 7.40 -20.48 0.98
CA PHE A 301 8.26 -20.03 -0.10
C PHE A 301 9.47 -20.94 -0.37
N ARG A 302 9.52 -22.14 0.24
CA ARG A 302 10.65 -23.10 0.10
C ARG A 302 12.04 -22.46 0.27
N LEU A 303 12.16 -21.54 1.22
CA LEU A 303 13.42 -20.92 1.61
C LEU A 303 14.02 -21.69 2.78
N ASP A 304 15.34 -21.94 2.71
CA ASP A 304 16.10 -22.47 3.83
C ASP A 304 16.35 -21.37 4.86
N LYS A 305 16.43 -21.76 6.13
CA LYS A 305 16.78 -20.87 7.23
C LYS A 305 18.09 -21.29 7.88
N GLU A 306 18.86 -20.30 8.31
CA GLU A 306 20.02 -20.49 9.17
C GLU A 306 19.90 -19.49 10.33
N ASP A 307 19.98 -19.98 11.56
CA ASP A 307 19.91 -19.13 12.75
C ASP A 307 21.31 -18.56 13.01
N LEU A 308 21.54 -17.31 12.62
CA LEU A 308 22.81 -16.63 12.85
C LEU A 308 23.00 -16.21 14.32
N ILE A 309 21.89 -16.09 15.06
CA ILE A 309 21.86 -15.78 16.49
C ILE A 309 20.89 -16.77 17.16
N PRO A 310 21.29 -17.51 18.21
CA PRO A 310 20.40 -18.43 18.92
C PRO A 310 19.20 -17.69 19.55
N THR A 311 17.98 -18.12 19.23
CA THR A 311 16.73 -17.55 19.77
C THR A 311 16.45 -17.92 21.23
N ASP A 312 17.18 -18.91 21.72
CA ASP A 312 17.23 -19.43 23.08
C ASP A 312 18.36 -18.77 23.85
N SER A 313 18.29 -17.45 24.04
CA SER A 313 19.21 -16.80 24.97
C SER A 313 18.50 -15.75 25.82
N SER A 314 18.69 -15.92 27.12
CA SER A 314 18.53 -14.98 28.22
C SER A 314 19.34 -13.69 28.07
N ASN A 315 19.64 -13.26 26.85
CA ASN A 315 20.34 -12.03 26.57
C ASN A 315 19.31 -10.93 26.40
N LYS A 316 19.20 -10.11 27.44
CA LYS A 316 18.61 -8.77 27.32
C LYS A 316 19.33 -8.09 26.16
N PHE A 317 18.57 -7.60 25.17
CA PHE A 317 19.06 -6.54 24.30
C PHE A 317 19.61 -5.46 25.21
N GLU A 318 20.93 -5.28 25.21
CA GLU A 318 21.56 -4.22 26.00
C GLU A 318 20.90 -2.91 25.56
N GLY A 319 20.30 -2.23 26.54
CA GLY A 319 19.76 -0.90 26.33
C GLY A 319 20.89 0.00 25.87
N SER A 320 20.72 0.64 24.72
CA SER A 320 21.48 1.82 24.37
C SER A 320 21.26 2.85 25.48
N ASN A 321 22.35 3.24 26.14
CA ASN A 321 22.41 4.38 27.05
C ASN A 321 21.94 5.68 26.36
#